data_AF-A0A920E2T3-F1
#
_entry.id   AF-A0A920E2T3-F1
#
_cell.length_a   1.000
_cell.length_b   1.000
_cell.length_c   1.000
_cell.angle_alpha   90.00
_cell.angle_beta   90.00
_cell.angle_gamma   90.00
#
_symmetry.space_group_name_H-M   'P 1'
#
loop_
_entity.id
_entity.type
_entity.pdbx_description
1 polymer ?
#
loop_
_entity_poly.entity_id
_entity_poly.type
_entity_poly.pdbx_seq_one_letter_code
_entity_poly.pdbx_strand_id
1 'polypeptide(L)'
;MISNTILSKNINVSFEFFPPKNKESIESLWVNIKRLEPLEPKFISVTYGAGGSTRNNTHSLVKEIKQKTSLTPAAHLTCIGTSKAEIESIAEDYWNSGIKHIVALRGDERENKTKNKFSDFTYATDLIKVLKKKFDFEITVSAYPEMHPDSSSIDQEYDVLKKKD
;
A
#
# COMPACT_ATOMS: atom_id res chain seq x y z
N MET A 1 29.83 -17.29 5.02
CA MET A 1 28.54 -17.23 4.29
C MET A 1 28.70 -16.15 3.23
N ILE A 2 28.63 -16.51 1.95
CA ILE A 2 28.71 -15.55 0.85
C ILE A 2 27.33 -14.88 0.76
N SER A 3 27.27 -13.57 0.98
CA SER A 3 26.05 -12.78 0.80
C SER A 3 25.75 -12.79 -0.70
N ASN A 4 24.66 -13.43 -1.12
CA ASN A 4 24.21 -13.50 -2.51
C ASN A 4 23.49 -12.22 -2.96
N THR A 5 23.57 -11.14 -2.18
CA THR A 5 22.92 -9.86 -2.46
C THR A 5 23.62 -9.19 -3.64
N ILE A 6 22.93 -9.11 -4.78
CA ILE A 6 23.45 -8.50 -6.02
C ILE A 6 23.50 -6.96 -5.91
N LEU A 7 22.73 -6.37 -5.00
CA LEU A 7 22.71 -4.92 -4.74
C LEU A 7 23.84 -4.53 -3.79
N SER A 8 24.53 -3.43 -4.10
CA SER A 8 25.53 -2.84 -3.21
C SER A 8 24.88 -2.46 -1.87
N LYS A 9 25.55 -2.76 -0.73
CA LYS A 9 25.03 -2.52 0.64
C LYS A 9 24.60 -1.07 0.95
N ASN A 10 24.88 -0.10 0.08
CA ASN A 10 24.57 1.32 0.28
C ASN A 10 23.29 1.78 -0.45
N ILE A 11 22.62 0.94 -1.24
CA ILE A 11 21.41 1.31 -1.98
C ILE A 11 20.27 0.38 -1.58
N ASN A 12 19.21 0.94 -1.01
CA ASN A 12 17.97 0.23 -0.73
C ASN A 12 17.03 0.33 -1.94
N VAL A 13 16.50 -0.80 -2.37
CA VAL A 13 15.53 -0.88 -3.48
C VAL A 13 14.25 -1.53 -2.99
N SER A 14 13.11 -1.07 -3.51
CA SER A 14 11.80 -1.70 -3.38
C SER A 14 11.14 -1.78 -4.75
N PHE A 15 10.19 -2.71 -4.91
CA PHE A 15 9.43 -2.88 -6.15
C PHE A 15 7.93 -2.81 -5.88
N GLU A 16 7.16 -2.29 -6.83
CA GLU A 16 5.71 -2.19 -6.75
C GLU A 16 5.03 -3.10 -7.77
N PHE A 17 4.03 -3.86 -7.33
CA PHE A 17 3.23 -4.74 -8.18
C PHE A 17 1.76 -4.36 -8.18
N PHE A 18 1.11 -4.63 -9.30
CA PHE A 18 -0.35 -4.51 -9.42
C PHE A 18 -1.00 -5.89 -9.22
N PRO A 19 -2.11 -5.99 -8.48
CA PRO A 19 -2.84 -7.24 -8.37
C PRO A 19 -3.28 -7.75 -9.75
N PRO A 20 -3.08 -9.04 -10.05
CA PRO A 20 -3.41 -9.61 -11.35
C PRO A 20 -4.93 -9.67 -11.55
N LYS A 21 -5.36 -9.68 -12.82
CA LYS A 21 -6.78 -9.67 -13.21
C LYS A 21 -7.24 -10.96 -13.89
N ASN A 22 -6.31 -11.76 -14.41
CA ASN A 22 -6.56 -13.01 -15.11
C ASN A 22 -5.43 -14.02 -14.85
N LYS A 23 -5.62 -15.28 -15.28
CA LYS A 23 -4.69 -16.38 -14.99
C LYS A 23 -3.29 -16.13 -15.57
N GLU A 24 -3.22 -15.63 -16.79
CA GLU A 24 -1.97 -15.34 -17.49
C GLU A 24 -1.15 -14.29 -16.73
N SER A 25 -1.81 -13.25 -16.21
CA SER A 25 -1.17 -12.22 -15.37
C SER A 25 -0.72 -12.75 -14.00
N ILE A 26 -1.38 -13.78 -13.45
CA ILE A 26 -0.95 -14.42 -12.19
C ILE A 26 0.38 -15.15 -12.41
N GLU A 27 0.50 -15.94 -13.48
CA GLU A 27 1.73 -16.68 -13.77
C GLU A 27 2.91 -15.75 -14.01
N SER A 28 2.71 -14.73 -14.85
CA SER A 28 3.74 -13.71 -15.12
C SER A 28 4.17 -12.96 -13.86
N LEU A 29 3.22 -12.61 -12.98
CA LEU A 29 3.53 -11.97 -11.71
C LEU A 29 4.44 -12.84 -10.84
N TRP A 30 4.12 -14.13 -10.67
CA TRP A 30 4.92 -15.03 -9.84
C TRP A 30 6.31 -15.29 -10.42
N VAL A 31 6.45 -15.39 -11.74
CA VAL A 31 7.77 -15.45 -12.40
C VAL A 31 8.60 -14.21 -12.05
N ASN A 32 8.01 -13.02 -12.11
CA ASN A 32 8.72 -11.77 -11.78
C ASN A 32 9.06 -11.67 -10.29
N ILE A 33 8.14 -12.01 -9.39
CA ILE A 33 8.40 -12.03 -7.94
C ILE A 33 9.59 -12.96 -7.64
N LYS A 34 9.58 -14.19 -8.18
CA LYS A 34 10.67 -15.16 -7.96
C LYS A 34 12.00 -14.74 -8.57
N ARG A 35 11.97 -13.99 -9.66
CA ARG A 35 13.17 -13.40 -10.26
C ARG A 35 13.76 -12.26 -9.42
N LEU A 36 12.92 -11.49 -8.73
CA LEU A 36 13.32 -10.33 -7.92
C LEU A 36 13.63 -10.69 -6.46
N GLU A 37 13.10 -11.79 -5.94
CA GLU A 37 13.32 -12.29 -4.57
C GLU A 37 14.82 -12.37 -4.17
N PRO A 38 15.74 -12.88 -5.01
CA PRO A 38 17.17 -12.93 -4.67
C PRO A 38 17.87 -11.57 -4.60
N LEU A 39 17.23 -10.48 -5.06
CA LEU A 39 17.78 -9.12 -4.91
C LEU A 39 17.64 -8.59 -3.48
N GLU A 40 16.88 -9.29 -2.62
CA GLU A 40 16.63 -8.90 -1.23
C GLU A 40 16.18 -7.43 -1.10
N PRO A 41 15.11 -7.01 -1.82
CA PRO A 41 14.61 -5.65 -1.70
C PRO A 41 14.15 -5.37 -0.27
N LYS A 42 14.22 -4.10 0.15
CA LYS A 42 13.78 -3.69 1.50
C LYS A 42 12.34 -4.12 1.77
N PHE A 43 11.48 -3.93 0.78
CA PHE A 43 10.10 -4.41 0.75
C PHE A 43 9.60 -4.49 -0.69
N ILE A 44 8.46 -5.13 -0.89
CA ILE A 44 7.68 -5.01 -2.14
C ILE A 44 6.28 -4.50 -1.82
N SER A 45 5.81 -3.50 -2.56
CA SER A 45 4.45 -2.98 -2.41
C SER A 45 3.48 -3.65 -3.37
N VAL A 46 2.22 -3.79 -2.95
CA VAL A 46 1.13 -4.19 -3.82
C VAL A 46 0.09 -3.10 -3.83
N THR A 47 -0.24 -2.60 -5.03
CA THR A 47 -1.17 -1.49 -5.21
C THR A 47 -2.61 -1.88 -4.85
N TYR A 48 -3.36 -0.87 -4.43
CA TYR A 48 -4.77 -0.99 -4.07
C TYR A 48 -5.60 -0.32 -5.15
N GLY A 49 -6.49 -1.07 -5.81
CA GLY A 49 -7.30 -0.52 -6.89
C GLY A 49 -8.17 0.63 -6.40
N ALA A 50 -8.21 1.73 -7.15
CA ALA A 50 -9.04 2.90 -6.86
C ALA A 50 -10.47 2.50 -6.49
N GLY A 51 -11.05 3.12 -5.46
CA GLY A 51 -12.40 2.81 -4.96
C GLY A 51 -12.62 1.36 -4.51
N GLY A 52 -11.55 0.59 -4.25
CA GLY A 52 -11.61 -0.79 -3.76
C GLY A 52 -11.95 -1.86 -4.80
N SER A 53 -11.91 -1.56 -6.10
CA SER A 53 -12.33 -2.51 -7.16
C SER A 53 -11.49 -3.79 -7.23
N THR A 54 -10.24 -3.76 -6.76
CA THR A 54 -9.35 -4.93 -6.66
C THR A 54 -8.90 -5.16 -5.22
N ARG A 55 -9.68 -4.70 -4.25
CA ARG A 55 -9.38 -4.82 -2.81
C ARG A 55 -9.02 -6.26 -2.43
N ASN A 56 -9.90 -7.20 -2.78
CA ASN A 56 -9.70 -8.61 -2.44
C ASN A 56 -8.43 -9.20 -3.10
N ASN A 57 -8.14 -8.84 -4.36
CA ASN A 57 -6.92 -9.31 -5.03
C ASN A 57 -5.66 -8.76 -4.36
N THR A 58 -5.71 -7.51 -3.88
CA THR A 58 -4.61 -6.89 -3.11
C THR A 58 -4.38 -7.66 -1.81
N HIS A 59 -5.44 -7.88 -1.02
CA HIS A 59 -5.37 -8.61 0.25
C HIS A 59 -4.82 -10.03 0.07
N SER A 60 -5.34 -10.78 -0.90
CA SER A 60 -4.85 -12.13 -1.15
C SER A 60 -3.38 -12.13 -1.57
N LEU A 61 -2.99 -11.24 -2.48
CA LEU A 61 -1.63 -11.23 -3.01
C LEU A 61 -0.59 -10.89 -1.93
N VAL A 62 -0.82 -9.89 -1.08
CA VAL A 62 0.16 -9.55 -0.02
C VAL A 62 0.33 -10.69 0.98
N LYS A 63 -0.76 -11.42 1.31
CA LYS A 63 -0.70 -12.60 2.19
C LYS A 63 0.01 -13.77 1.52
N GLU A 64 -0.26 -14.02 0.24
CA GLU A 64 0.42 -15.06 -0.51
C GLU A 64 1.92 -14.79 -0.64
N ILE A 65 2.31 -13.54 -0.92
CA ILE A 65 3.72 -13.11 -0.91
C ILE A 65 4.34 -13.41 0.45
N LYS A 66 3.68 -13.01 1.55
CA LYS A 66 4.16 -13.25 2.91
C LYS A 66 4.38 -14.73 3.23
N GLN A 67 3.52 -15.61 2.69
CA GLN A 67 3.55 -17.05 2.95
C GLN A 67 4.52 -17.81 2.04
N LYS A 68 4.67 -17.39 0.78
CA LYS A 68 5.37 -18.15 -0.28
C LYS A 68 6.78 -17.63 -0.61
N THR A 69 7.20 -16.53 0.02
CA THR A 69 8.48 -15.87 -0.27
C THR A 69 9.15 -15.40 1.02
N SER A 70 10.44 -15.07 0.96
CA SER A 70 11.17 -14.39 2.02
C SER A 70 10.95 -12.87 2.04
N LEU A 71 10.21 -12.33 1.07
CA LEU A 71 10.03 -10.88 0.90
C LEU A 71 9.15 -10.28 2.00
N THR A 72 9.39 -9.00 2.30
CA THR A 72 8.55 -8.19 3.18
C THR A 72 7.50 -7.45 2.34
N PRO A 73 6.20 -7.83 2.39
CA PRO A 73 5.17 -7.12 1.66
C PRO A 73 4.71 -5.85 2.37
N ALA A 74 4.47 -4.81 1.60
CA ALA A 74 3.77 -3.59 1.98
C ALA A 74 2.42 -3.51 1.27
N ALA A 75 1.33 -3.36 2.00
CA ALA A 75 0.00 -3.26 1.40
C ALA A 75 -0.37 -1.79 1.18
N HIS A 76 -0.71 -1.41 -0.04
CA HIS A 76 -1.39 -0.13 -0.25
C HIS A 76 -2.78 -0.20 0.37
N LEU A 77 -3.20 0.89 1.01
CA LEU A 77 -4.54 1.02 1.57
C LEU A 77 -5.05 2.44 1.35
N THR A 78 -6.22 2.56 0.72
CA THR A 78 -6.91 3.84 0.48
C THR A 78 -8.14 3.96 1.36
N CYS A 79 -8.45 5.16 1.84
CA CYS A 79 -9.56 5.38 2.78
C CYS A 79 -10.85 5.96 2.16
N ILE A 80 -10.78 6.64 1.02
CA ILE A 80 -11.99 7.19 0.38
C ILE A 80 -12.95 6.06 -0.01
N GLY A 81 -14.23 6.22 0.37
CA GLY A 81 -15.29 5.25 0.09
C GLY A 81 -15.26 4.01 0.99
N THR A 82 -14.68 4.14 2.18
CA THR A 82 -14.69 3.13 3.24
C THR A 82 -15.15 3.72 4.57
N SER A 83 -15.77 2.89 5.40
CA SER A 83 -16.06 3.23 6.80
C SER A 83 -14.85 2.97 7.68
N LYS A 84 -14.80 3.60 8.85
CA LYS A 84 -13.77 3.35 9.86
C LYS A 84 -13.75 1.88 10.31
N ALA A 85 -14.92 1.28 10.48
CA ALA A 85 -15.03 -0.13 10.85
C ALA A 85 -14.41 -1.07 9.79
N GLU A 86 -14.59 -0.77 8.49
CA GLU A 86 -13.93 -1.52 7.42
C GLU A 86 -12.40 -1.39 7.48
N ILE A 87 -11.88 -0.18 7.66
CA ILE A 87 -10.43 0.04 7.79
C ILE A 87 -9.86 -0.70 9.00
N GLU A 88 -10.54 -0.64 10.14
CA GLU A 88 -10.10 -1.36 11.34
C GLU A 88 -10.10 -2.87 11.16
N SER A 89 -11.12 -3.42 10.49
CA SER A 89 -11.20 -4.84 10.17
C SER A 89 -10.08 -5.28 9.21
N ILE A 90 -9.79 -4.48 8.18
CA ILE A 90 -8.67 -4.72 7.26
C ILE A 90 -7.34 -4.67 8.02
N ALA A 91 -7.16 -3.68 8.90
CA ALA A 91 -5.94 -3.55 9.70
C ALA A 91 -5.72 -4.77 10.60
N GLU A 92 -6.76 -5.24 11.27
CA GLU A 92 -6.71 -6.44 12.11
C GLU A 92 -6.34 -7.69 11.29
N ASP A 93 -6.97 -7.88 10.14
CA ASP A 93 -6.68 -8.98 9.23
C ASP A 93 -5.23 -8.96 8.72
N TYR A 94 -4.71 -7.79 8.33
CA TYR A 94 -3.32 -7.63 7.93
C TYR A 94 -2.35 -7.90 9.09
N TRP A 95 -2.63 -7.35 10.26
CA TRP A 95 -1.78 -7.53 11.44
C TRP A 95 -1.64 -9.00 11.81
N ASN A 96 -2.77 -9.72 11.84
CA ASN A 96 -2.85 -11.15 12.16
C ASN A 96 -2.23 -12.02 11.06
N SER A 97 -2.22 -11.56 9.81
CA SER A 97 -1.56 -12.22 8.68
C SER A 97 -0.05 -11.92 8.60
N GLY A 98 0.51 -11.17 9.56
CA GLY A 98 1.94 -10.82 9.59
C GLY A 98 2.35 -9.73 8.58
N ILE A 99 1.39 -8.99 8.03
CA ILE A 99 1.63 -7.81 7.19
C ILE A 99 1.78 -6.61 8.12
N LYS A 100 2.98 -6.05 8.19
CA LYS A 100 3.34 -4.98 9.16
C LYS A 100 3.62 -3.63 8.50
N HIS A 101 3.68 -3.58 7.18
CA HIS A 101 3.98 -2.37 6.42
C HIS A 101 2.77 -1.97 5.58
N ILE A 102 2.29 -0.74 5.76
CA ILE A 102 1.16 -0.16 5.04
C ILE A 102 1.60 1.08 4.29
N VAL A 103 1.28 1.16 3.00
CA VAL A 103 1.38 2.41 2.23
C VAL A 103 0.02 3.10 2.32
N ALA A 104 -0.10 4.09 3.20
CA ALA A 104 -1.35 4.77 3.52
C ALA A 104 -1.62 5.90 2.52
N LEU A 105 -2.75 5.82 1.82
CA LEU A 105 -3.14 6.72 0.75
C LEU A 105 -4.56 7.25 0.97
N ARG A 106 -4.87 8.43 0.43
CA ARG A 106 -6.26 8.92 0.38
C ARG A 106 -7.07 8.05 -0.58
N GLY A 107 -6.52 7.86 -1.79
CA GLY A 107 -7.24 7.34 -2.95
C GLY A 107 -7.89 8.47 -3.76
N ASP A 108 -8.42 8.08 -4.91
CA ASP A 108 -9.05 9.00 -5.86
C ASP A 108 -10.57 8.99 -5.71
N GLU A 109 -11.18 10.17 -5.83
CA GLU A 109 -12.63 10.29 -6.01
C GLU A 109 -13.00 9.85 -7.44
N ARG A 110 -14.02 9.00 -7.58
CA ARG A 110 -14.53 8.59 -8.89
C ARG A 110 -15.73 9.45 -9.25
N GLU A 111 -15.66 10.17 -10.36
CA GLU A 111 -16.68 11.13 -10.80
C GLU A 111 -18.10 10.54 -10.98
N ASN A 112 -18.27 9.21 -11.11
CA ASN A 112 -19.54 8.68 -11.63
C ASN A 112 -20.02 7.30 -11.12
N LYS A 113 -19.61 6.80 -9.94
CA LYS A 113 -20.23 5.58 -9.37
C LYS A 113 -20.54 5.72 -7.88
N THR A 114 -21.84 5.79 -7.61
CA THR A 114 -22.52 5.69 -6.31
C THR A 114 -22.13 6.76 -5.29
N LYS A 115 -22.90 7.85 -5.25
CA LYS A 115 -23.00 8.84 -4.15
C LYS A 115 -23.38 8.25 -2.77
N ASN A 116 -23.34 6.92 -2.59
CA ASN A 116 -23.93 6.21 -1.45
C ASN A 116 -22.95 5.39 -0.62
N LYS A 117 -21.63 5.54 -0.81
CA LYS A 117 -20.68 5.03 0.19
C LYS A 117 -20.35 6.17 1.15
N PHE A 118 -20.94 6.10 2.34
CA PHE A 118 -20.54 6.90 3.49
C PHE A 118 -19.02 6.72 3.66
N SER A 119 -18.26 7.80 3.59
CA SER A 119 -16.82 7.81 3.81
C SER A 119 -16.57 8.49 5.13
N ASP A 120 -16.03 7.76 6.10
CA ASP A 120 -15.63 8.33 7.40
C ASP A 120 -14.30 9.10 7.31
N PHE A 121 -13.68 9.09 6.13
CA PHE A 121 -12.36 9.64 5.86
C PHE A 121 -12.41 10.67 4.74
N THR A 122 -11.65 11.75 4.92
CA THR A 122 -11.46 12.79 3.90
C THR A 122 -10.01 12.82 3.41
N TYR A 123 -9.05 12.58 4.31
CA TYR A 123 -7.62 12.66 3.99
C TYR A 123 -6.87 11.39 4.38
N ALA A 124 -5.70 11.17 3.77
CA ALA A 124 -4.78 10.11 4.18
C ALA A 124 -4.38 10.21 5.66
N THR A 125 -4.33 11.43 6.22
CA THR A 125 -4.05 11.66 7.65
C THR A 125 -5.09 11.02 8.57
N ASP A 126 -6.34 10.90 8.13
CA ASP A 126 -7.40 10.28 8.92
C ASP A 126 -7.20 8.76 8.99
N LEU A 127 -6.80 8.15 7.87
CA LEU A 127 -6.41 6.75 7.79
C LEU A 127 -5.21 6.46 8.71
N ILE A 128 -4.16 7.28 8.63
CA ILE A 128 -2.94 7.11 9.43
C ILE A 128 -3.27 7.15 10.92
N LYS A 129 -4.12 8.09 11.38
CA LYS A 129 -4.56 8.17 12.77
C LYS A 129 -5.27 6.90 13.24
N VAL A 130 -6.10 6.28 12.40
CA VAL A 130 -6.80 5.03 12.74
C VAL A 130 -5.81 3.87 12.81
N LEU A 131 -4.93 3.73 11.82
CA LEU A 131 -3.94 2.66 11.77
C LEU A 131 -3.00 2.71 12.98
N LYS A 132 -2.41 3.88 13.28
CA LYS A 132 -1.50 4.07 14.43
C LYS A 132 -2.16 3.80 15.79
N LYS A 133 -3.48 3.99 15.91
CA LYS A 133 -4.23 3.69 17.14
C LYS A 133 -4.51 2.19 17.31
N LYS A 134 -4.54 1.43 16.21
CA LYS A 134 -4.93 0.02 16.23
C LYS A 134 -3.71 -0.88 16.47
N PHE A 135 -2.63 -0.66 15.71
CA PHE A 135 -1.42 -1.47 15.80
C PHE A 135 -0.16 -0.67 15.40
N ASP A 136 1.01 -1.21 15.75
CA ASP A 136 2.33 -0.64 15.46
C ASP A 136 2.80 -0.98 14.03
N PHE A 137 2.12 -0.42 13.04
CA PHE A 137 2.49 -0.57 11.64
C PHE A 137 3.68 0.33 11.25
N GLU A 138 4.58 -0.18 10.40
CA GLU A 138 5.39 0.68 9.55
C GLU A 138 4.44 1.34 8.53
N ILE A 139 4.41 2.67 8.49
CA ILE A 139 3.55 3.43 7.59
C ILE A 139 4.42 4.25 6.64
N THR A 140 4.23 4.04 5.34
CA THR A 140 4.76 4.91 4.28
C THR A 140 3.61 5.71 3.69
N VAL A 141 3.90 6.93 3.25
CA VAL A 141 2.91 7.87 2.71
C VAL A 141 3.37 8.44 1.39
N SER A 142 2.44 8.94 0.58
CA SER A 142 2.78 9.63 -0.67
C SER A 142 3.27 11.05 -0.42
N ALA A 143 4.24 11.47 -1.25
CA ALA A 143 4.73 12.84 -1.38
C ALA A 143 4.75 13.23 -2.87
N TYR A 144 4.46 14.49 -3.18
CA TYR A 144 4.35 14.99 -4.54
C TYR A 144 5.36 16.12 -4.77
N PRO A 145 6.54 15.84 -5.37
CA PRO A 145 7.58 16.85 -5.60
C PRO A 145 7.12 18.02 -6.48
N GLU A 146 6.19 17.75 -7.40
CA GLU A 146 5.65 18.72 -8.36
C GLU A 146 4.27 19.27 -7.95
N MET A 147 3.88 19.11 -6.68
CA MET A 147 2.56 19.44 -6.12
C MET A 147 1.44 18.46 -6.54
N HIS A 148 0.55 18.11 -5.61
CA HIS A 148 -0.64 17.34 -5.94
C HIS A 148 -1.64 18.19 -6.74
N PRO A 149 -2.38 17.63 -7.73
CA PRO A 149 -3.35 18.40 -8.52
C PRO A 149 -4.45 19.11 -7.69
N ASP A 150 -4.84 18.52 -6.56
CA ASP A 150 -5.83 19.11 -5.64
C ASP A 150 -5.24 20.14 -4.65
N SER A 151 -3.91 20.31 -4.64
CA SER A 151 -3.24 21.26 -3.74
C SER A 151 -3.25 22.66 -4.36
N SER A 152 -3.50 23.69 -3.54
CA SER A 152 -3.56 25.09 -4.00
C SER A 152 -2.18 25.73 -4.17
N SER A 153 -1.14 25.14 -3.55
CA SER A 153 0.24 25.59 -3.63
C SER A 153 1.21 24.49 -3.16
N ILE A 154 2.50 24.64 -3.51
CA ILE A 154 3.56 23.74 -3.04
C ILE A 154 3.77 23.85 -1.51
N ASP A 155 3.58 25.03 -0.93
CA ASP A 155 3.67 25.24 0.53
C ASP A 155 2.61 24.43 1.28
N GLN A 156 1.37 24.42 0.75
CA GLN A 156 0.32 23.57 1.30
C GLN A 156 0.68 22.09 1.20
N GLU A 157 1.29 21.64 0.10
CA GLU A 157 1.72 20.25 -0.06
C GLU A 157 2.75 19.86 1.01
N TYR A 158 3.74 20.72 1.28
CA TYR A 158 4.71 20.50 2.36
C TYR A 158 4.04 20.46 3.74
N ASP A 159 3.09 21.34 4.01
CA ASP A 159 2.36 21.35 5.28
C ASP A 159 1.49 20.11 5.47
N VAL A 160 0.88 19.61 4.39
CA VAL A 160 0.13 18.34 4.41
C VAL A 160 1.07 17.16 4.62
N LEU A 161 2.24 17.14 3.97
CA LEU A 161 3.23 16.09 4.15
C LEU A 161 3.70 16.00 5.61
N LYS A 162 4.00 17.14 6.25
CA LYS A 162 4.36 17.19 7.68
C LYS A 162 3.27 16.63 8.61
N LYS A 163 1.99 16.77 8.23
CA LYS A 163 0.85 16.26 9.02
C LYS A 163 0.65 14.75 8.88
N LYS A 164 1.29 14.10 7.91
CA LYS A 164 1.21 12.65 7.68
C LYS A 164 2.19 11.86 8.58
N ASP A 165 3.13 12.55 9.23
CA ASP A 165 4.16 11.94 10.08
C ASP A 165 3.63 11.40 11.42
#